data_AF-A0AAJ2PDX7-F1
#
_entry.id   AF-A0AAJ2PDX7-F1
#
_cell.length_a   1.000
_cell.length_b   1.000
_cell.length_c   1.000
_cell.angle_alpha   90.00
_cell.angle_beta   90.00
_cell.angle_gamma   90.00
#
_symmetry.space_group_name_H-M   'P 1'
#
loop_
_entity.id
_entity.type
_entity.pdbx_description
1 polymer ?
#
loop_
_entity_poly.entity_id
_entity_poly.type
_entity_poly.pdbx_seq_one_letter_code
_entity_poly.pdbx_strand_id
1 'polypeptide(L)' 'MKYNIKDINLYKEGLKRINWALNEMPVLKNIREDFKNKKPLKNIKIAACLHITTETANLLI' A
#
# COMPACT_ATOMS: atom_id res chain seq x y z
N MET A 1 -8.46 4.63 14.71
CA MET A 1 -7.03 4.45 14.35
C MET A 1 -6.27 5.67 14.81
N LYS A 2 -5.10 5.51 15.45
CA LYS A 2 -4.21 6.64 15.77
C LYS A 2 -3.16 6.75 14.68
N TYR A 3 -3.04 7.90 14.05
CA TYR A 3 -2.00 8.21 13.06
C TYR A 3 -1.53 9.65 13.28
N ASN A 4 -0.30 9.95 12.85
CA ASN A 4 0.25 11.30 12.85
C ASN A 4 0.69 11.63 11.42
N ILE A 5 -0.06 12.51 10.76
CA ILE A 5 0.17 12.92 9.38
C ILE A 5 -0.04 14.44 9.27
N LYS A 6 0.53 15.05 8.24
CA LYS A 6 0.48 16.50 8.05
C LYS A 6 -0.92 17.02 7.68
N ASP A 7 -1.58 16.40 6.70
CA ASP A 7 -2.91 16.81 6.23
C ASP A 7 -3.67 15.60 5.66
N ILE A 8 -4.86 15.35 6.19
CA ILE A 8 -5.73 14.25 5.76
C ILE A 8 -6.48 14.57 4.46
N ASN A 9 -6.68 15.84 4.12
CA ASN A 9 -7.50 16.25 2.97
C ASN A 9 -6.84 15.93 1.62
N LEU A 10 -5.53 15.66 1.61
CA LEU A 10 -4.77 15.26 0.42
C LEU A 10 -5.07 13.83 -0.04
N TYR A 11 -5.88 13.05 0.69
CA TYR A 11 -6.12 11.63 0.40
C TYR A 11 -6.64 11.39 -1.03
N LYS A 12 -7.51 12.26 -1.56
CA LYS A 12 -8.08 12.10 -2.91
C LYS A 12 -7.00 12.13 -3.98
N GLU A 13 -6.07 13.07 -3.86
CA GLU A 13 -4.94 13.18 -4.78
C GLU A 13 -3.94 12.04 -4.55
N GLY A 14 -3.67 11.70 -3.29
CA GLY A 14 -2.84 10.55 -2.93
C GLY A 14 -3.33 9.26 -3.59
N LEU A 15 -4.63 8.97 -3.52
CA LEU A 15 -5.24 7.80 -4.16
C LEU A 15 -5.03 7.78 -5.67
N LYS A 16 -5.16 8.93 -6.35
CA LYS A 16 -4.90 9.02 -7.80
C LYS A 16 -3.45 8.66 -8.12
N ARG A 17 -2.49 9.18 -7.33
CA ARG A 17 -1.06 8.91 -7.53
C ARG A 17 -0.70 7.45 -7.22
N ILE A 18 -1.28 6.87 -6.17
CA ILE A 18 -1.09 5.45 -5.82
C ILE A 18 -1.58 4.55 -6.95
N ASN A 19 -2.78 4.81 -7.48
CA ASN A 19 -3.34 4.04 -8.60
C ASN A 19 -2.51 4.19 -9.87
N TRP A 20 -1.97 5.38 -10.13
CA TRP A 20 -1.07 5.60 -11.26
C TRP A 20 0.22 4.77 -11.10
N ALA A 21 0.86 4.82 -9.92
CA ALA A 21 2.07 4.04 -9.64
C ALA A 21 1.83 2.53 -9.72
N LEU A 22 0.64 2.04 -9.35
CA LEU A 22 0.31 0.61 -9.42
C LEU A 22 0.42 0.05 -10.85
N ASN A 23 0.12 0.86 -11.86
CA ASN A 23 0.22 0.44 -13.27
C ASN A 23 1.66 0.08 -13.67
N GLU A 24 2.65 0.70 -13.04
CA GLU A 24 4.08 0.46 -13.25
C GLU A 24 4.65 -0.61 -12.29
N MET A 25 3.81 -1.26 -11.47
CA MET A 25 4.22 -2.26 -10.47
C MET A 25 3.57 -3.63 -10.72
N PRO A 26 3.76 -4.27 -11.90
CA PRO A 26 3.04 -5.48 -12.29
C PRO A 26 3.29 -6.67 -11.37
N VAL A 27 4.49 -6.76 -10.77
CA VAL A 27 4.84 -7.85 -9.84
C VAL A 27 4.00 -7.79 -8.57
N LEU A 28 3.81 -6.60 -7.98
CA LEU A 28 2.97 -6.46 -6.79
C LEU A 28 1.51 -6.80 -7.07
N LYS A 29 1.02 -6.46 -8.27
CA LYS A 29 -0.33 -6.85 -8.71
C LYS A 29 -0.49 -8.38 -8.73
N ASN A 30 0.48 -9.11 -9.27
CA ASN A 30 0.44 -10.57 -9.30
C ASN A 30 0.48 -11.18 -7.89
N ILE A 31 1.38 -10.68 -7.04
CA ILE A 31 1.48 -11.12 -5.63
C ILE A 31 0.16 -10.88 -4.89
N ARG A 32 -0.49 -9.74 -5.12
CA ARG A 32 -1.76 -9.39 -4.49
C ARG A 32 -2.87 -10.39 -4.86
N GLU A 33 -3.00 -10.75 -6.13
CA GLU A 33 -3.99 -11.74 -6.57
C GLU A 33 -3.74 -13.13 -5.95
N ASP A 34 -2.48 -13.56 -5.88
CA ASP A 34 -2.10 -14.81 -5.22
C ASP A 34 -2.40 -14.78 -3.71
N PHE A 35 -2.11 -13.66 -3.05
CA PHE A 35 -2.23 -13.52 -1.60
C PHE A 35 -3.68 -13.31 -1.16
N LYS A 36 -4.55 -12.80 -2.03
CA LYS A 36 -5.99 -12.64 -1.76
C LYS A 36 -6.65 -13.96 -1.36
N ASN A 37 -6.26 -15.05 -2.01
CA ASN A 37 -6.76 -16.39 -1.73
C ASN A 37 -5.99 -17.08 -0.60
N LYS A 38 -4.65 -17.07 -0.67
CA LYS A 38 -3.79 -17.82 0.28
C LYS A 38 -3.70 -17.18 1.67
N LYS A 39 -3.90 -15.85 1.77
CA LYS A 39 -3.77 -15.04 2.98
C LYS A 39 -2.55 -15.43 3.85
N PRO A 40 -1.33 -15.52 3.28
CA PRO A 40 -0.17 -16.06 3.99
C PRO A 40 0.29 -15.19 5.17
N LEU A 41 -0.12 -13.91 5.19
CA LEU A 41 0.20 -12.95 6.25
C LEU A 41 -0.85 -12.87 7.36
N LYS A 42 -1.86 -13.76 7.35
CA LYS A 42 -2.92 -13.75 8.36
C LYS A 42 -2.31 -13.96 9.76
N ASN A 43 -2.71 -13.13 10.72
CA ASN A 43 -2.24 -13.12 12.11
C ASN A 43 -0.76 -12.73 12.32
N ILE A 44 -0.07 -12.24 11.29
CA ILE A 44 1.29 -11.72 11.43
C ILE A 44 1.22 -10.20 11.66
N LYS A 45 1.97 -9.71 12.65
CA LYS A 45 2.17 -8.27 12.88
C LYS A 45 3.44 -7.83 12.16
N ILE A 46 3.31 -6.86 11.26
CA ILE A 46 4.42 -6.32 10.47
C ILE A 46 4.66 -4.88 10.90
N ALA A 47 5.91 -4.54 11.20
CA ALA A 47 6.38 -3.17 11.38
C ALA A 47 7.29 -2.81 10.21
N ALA A 48 7.21 -1.58 9.73
CA ALA A 48 8.01 -1.10 8.60
C ALA A 48 8.62 0.27 8.94
N CYS A 49 9.90 0.43 8.61
CA CYS A 49 10.60 1.71 8.60
C CYS A 49 11.11 1.91 7.17
N LEU A 50 10.30 2.60 6.37
CA LEU A 50 10.53 2.82 4.94
C LEU A 50 10.18 4.27 4.60
N HIS A 51 10.68 4.76 3.47
CA HIS A 51 10.23 6.04 2.94
C HIS A 51 8.74 5.95 2.59
N ILE A 52 7.95 6.92 3.05
CA ILE A 52 6.50 6.95 2.80
C ILE A 52 6.26 7.59 1.43
N THR A 53 6.11 6.74 0.41
CA THR A 53 5.88 7.14 -0.98
C THR A 53 4.66 6.42 -1.60
N THR A 54 4.33 6.74 -2.85
CA THR A 54 3.26 6.10 -3.64
C THR A 54 3.51 4.61 -3.86
N GLU A 55 4.76 4.21 -4.02
CA GLU A 55 5.18 2.83 -4.22
C GLU A 55 5.05 2.03 -2.92
N THR A 56 5.44 2.62 -1.79
CA THR A 56 5.27 1.99 -0.47
C THR A 56 3.78 1.86 -0.10
N ALA A 57 2.93 2.78 -0.53
CA ALA A 57 1.49 2.61 -0.39
C ALA A 57 0.99 1.38 -1.16
N ASN A 58 1.43 1.14 -2.39
CA ASN A 58 1.10 -0.08 -3.15
C ASN A 58 1.66 -1.36 -2.53
N LEU A 59 2.78 -1.28 -1.79
CA LEU A 59 3.31 -2.42 -1.05
C LEU A 59 2.43 -2.81 0.16
N LEU A 60 1.76 -1.84 0.78
CA LEU A 60 1.01 -2.01 2.03
C LEU A 60 -0.52 -2.12 1.85
N ILE A 61 -1.09 -1.69 0.72
CA ILE A 61 -2.54 -1.66 0.40
C ILE A 61 -2.95 -2.85 -0.46
#